data_AF-A0A6S6SBH8-F1
#
_entry.id   AF-A0A6S6SBH8-F1
#
_cell.length_a   1.000
_cell.length_b   1.000
_cell.length_c   1.000
_cell.angle_alpha   90.00
_cell.angle_beta   90.00
_cell.angle_gamma   90.00
#
_symmetry.space_group_name_H-M   'P 1'
#
loop_
_entity.id
_entity.type
_entity.pdbx_description
1 polymer ?
#
loop_
_entity_poly.entity_id
_entity_poly.type
_entity_poly.pdbx_seq_one_letter_code
_entity_poly.pdbx_strand_id
1 'polypeptide(L)'
;MLRLIAGSEYPDNGDILREGKLSWPLGFSGGFSPNLTGEENLRFICRIYDANIPYVSEYVKDFAELGDFFYEPIRNYSNGMKSRLAFGLSMAIDFEVILVDEILGVGDSSFRKKCTEHFKKKSEESSIIMVSHEMNTIRNFCESILLFDKGGITVFDDVEEAITAYGNL
;
A
#
# COMPACT_ATOMS: atom_id res chain seq x y z
N MET A 1 -2.02 11.73 -7.74
CA MET A 1 -2.48 10.64 -8.64
C MET A 1 -2.99 9.41 -7.87
N LEU A 2 -2.18 8.77 -7.01
CA LEU A 2 -2.61 7.55 -6.30
C LEU A 2 -3.92 7.72 -5.53
N ARG A 3 -4.16 8.89 -4.93
CA ARG A 3 -5.43 9.21 -4.24
C ARG A 3 -6.65 9.19 -5.16
N LEU A 4 -6.47 9.64 -6.41
CA LEU A 4 -7.47 9.54 -7.47
C LEU A 4 -7.67 8.08 -7.86
N ILE A 5 -6.60 7.32 -8.13
CA ILE A 5 -6.68 5.89 -8.48
C ILE A 5 -7.34 5.08 -7.36
N ALA A 6 -7.03 5.37 -6.09
CA ALA A 6 -7.63 4.73 -4.92
C ALA A 6 -9.11 5.08 -4.71
N GLY A 7 -9.64 6.11 -5.38
CA GLY A 7 -11.01 6.60 -5.18
C GLY A 7 -11.20 7.42 -3.91
N SER A 8 -10.11 7.82 -3.24
CA SER A 8 -10.15 8.71 -2.07
C SER A 8 -10.39 10.18 -2.45
N GLU A 9 -10.11 10.54 -3.70
CA GLU A 9 -10.38 11.84 -4.29
C GLU A 9 -11.02 11.64 -5.68
N TYR A 10 -11.85 12.59 -6.10
CA TYR A 10 -12.49 12.60 -7.40
C TYR A 10 -11.74 13.52 -8.37
N PRO A 11 -11.64 13.16 -9.66
CA PRO A 11 -11.10 14.07 -10.65
C PRO A 11 -12.07 15.25 -10.87
N ASP A 12 -11.54 16.44 -11.15
CA ASP A 12 -12.37 17.58 -11.54
C ASP A 12 -13.02 17.36 -12.92
N ASN A 13 -12.36 16.61 -13.80
CA ASN A 13 -12.82 16.28 -15.15
C ASN A 13 -12.38 14.88 -15.56
N GLY A 14 -13.18 14.23 -16.40
CA GLY A 14 -12.93 12.86 -16.90
C GLY A 14 -13.35 11.78 -15.89
N ASP A 15 -13.14 10.53 -16.28
CA ASP A 15 -13.58 9.36 -15.52
C ASP A 15 -12.41 8.41 -15.24
N ILE A 16 -12.44 7.76 -14.08
CA ILE A 16 -11.50 6.71 -13.71
C ILE A 16 -12.30 5.43 -13.53
N LEU A 17 -12.15 4.50 -14.47
CA LEU A 17 -12.71 3.15 -14.39
C LEU A 17 -11.78 2.27 -13.54
N ARG A 18 -12.36 1.54 -12.59
CA ARG A 18 -11.64 0.61 -11.71
C ARG A 18 -12.36 -0.72 -11.79
N GLU A 19 -11.67 -1.74 -12.26
CA GLU A 19 -12.16 -3.12 -12.31
C GLU A 19 -11.33 -3.95 -11.33
N GLY A 20 -12.01 -4.72 -10.49
CA GLY A 20 -11.38 -5.55 -9.46
C GLY A 20 -11.14 -4.86 -8.11
N LYS A 21 -10.54 -5.60 -7.17
CA LYS A 21 -10.25 -5.15 -5.81
C LYS A 21 -8.92 -4.39 -5.75
N LEU A 22 -9.01 -3.05 -5.67
CA LEU A 22 -7.86 -2.17 -5.43
C LEU A 22 -7.59 -1.98 -3.93
N SER A 23 -6.31 -2.02 -3.56
CA SER A 23 -5.86 -1.62 -2.24
C SER A 23 -5.86 -0.08 -2.09
N TRP A 24 -5.72 0.39 -0.85
CA TRP A 24 -5.25 1.74 -0.57
C TRP A 24 -3.72 1.81 -0.62
N PRO A 25 -3.11 3.02 -0.69
CA PRO A 25 -1.66 3.17 -0.62
C PRO A 25 -1.07 2.46 0.61
N LEU A 26 -0.11 1.56 0.41
CA LEU A 26 0.47 0.78 1.51
C LEU A 26 0.95 1.69 2.66
N GLY A 27 0.62 1.30 3.90
CA GLY A 27 0.99 2.06 5.10
C GLY A 27 0.12 3.28 5.39
N PHE A 28 -0.83 3.63 4.52
CA PHE A 28 -1.83 4.65 4.81
C PHE A 28 -2.77 4.18 5.93
N SER A 29 -2.78 4.93 7.03
CA SER A 29 -3.61 4.65 8.22
C SER A 29 -4.78 5.62 8.39
N GLY A 30 -5.03 6.50 7.41
CA GLY A 30 -6.09 7.50 7.49
C GLY A 30 -7.51 6.93 7.43
N GLY A 31 -7.67 5.67 7.03
CA GLY A 31 -8.95 4.95 7.08
C GLY A 31 -9.32 4.42 8.46
N PHE A 32 -8.42 4.51 9.45
CA PHE A 32 -8.67 4.03 10.79
C PHE A 32 -9.46 5.03 11.64
N SER A 33 -10.47 4.53 12.33
CA SER A 33 -11.14 5.27 13.40
C SER A 33 -10.28 5.28 14.66
N PRO A 34 -9.91 6.47 15.20
CA PRO A 34 -9.01 6.58 16.35
C PRO A 34 -9.64 6.07 17.66
N ASN A 35 -10.97 6.00 17.73
CA ASN A 35 -11.71 5.55 18.92
C ASN A 35 -11.93 4.05 18.95
N LEU A 36 -11.73 3.36 17.83
CA LEU A 36 -11.86 1.92 17.72
C LEU A 36 -10.51 1.24 17.97
N THR A 37 -10.56 0.00 18.44
CA THR A 37 -9.38 -0.84 18.61
C THR A 37 -8.76 -1.26 17.28
N GLY A 38 -7.54 -1.80 17.29
CA GLY A 38 -6.95 -2.42 16.10
C GLY A 38 -7.84 -3.52 15.53
N GLU A 39 -8.40 -4.37 16.39
CA GLU A 39 -9.33 -5.43 15.98
C GLU A 39 -10.60 -4.89 15.33
N GLU A 40 -11.22 -3.87 15.93
CA GLU A 40 -12.46 -3.30 15.41
C GLU A 40 -12.25 -2.61 14.06
N ASN A 41 -11.15 -1.88 13.89
CA ASN A 41 -10.76 -1.31 12.62
C ASN A 41 -10.50 -2.38 11.55
N LEU A 42 -9.80 -3.45 11.92
CA LEU A 42 -9.56 -4.60 11.03
C LEU A 42 -10.88 -5.21 10.57
N ARG A 43 -11.79 -5.51 11.50
CA ARG A 43 -13.10 -6.10 11.20
C ARG A 43 -13.92 -5.19 10.27
N PHE A 44 -13.86 -3.88 10.48
CA PHE A 44 -14.54 -2.91 9.63
C PHE A 44 -14.01 -2.96 8.19
N ILE A 45 -12.69 -2.92 8.01
CA ILE A 45 -12.05 -2.98 6.70
C ILE A 45 -12.31 -4.32 6.00
N CYS A 46 -12.23 -5.44 6.72
CA CYS A 46 -12.56 -6.74 6.15
C CYS A 46 -13.99 -6.79 5.60
N ARG A 47 -14.95 -6.12 6.23
CA ARG A 47 -16.33 -6.06 5.72
C ARG A 47 -16.46 -5.22 4.44
N ILE A 48 -15.66 -4.16 4.31
CA ILE A 48 -15.65 -3.34 3.08
C ILE A 48 -15.16 -4.17 1.89
N TYR A 49 -14.14 -4.99 2.09
CA TYR A 49 -13.48 -5.76 1.03
C TYR A 49 -13.95 -7.21 0.91
N ASP A 50 -14.98 -7.59 1.67
CA ASP A 50 -15.52 -8.95 1.75
C ASP A 50 -14.41 -9.99 2.02
N ALA A 51 -13.60 -9.73 3.05
CA ALA A 51 -12.46 -10.55 3.44
C ALA A 51 -12.77 -11.45 4.65
N ASN A 52 -12.10 -12.59 4.73
CA ASN A 52 -12.24 -13.55 5.82
C ASN A 52 -11.65 -12.99 7.13
N ILE A 53 -12.53 -12.50 8.02
CA ILE A 53 -12.14 -11.86 9.29
C ILE A 53 -11.26 -12.76 10.16
N PRO A 54 -11.60 -14.04 10.45
CA PRO A 54 -10.72 -14.93 11.23
C PRO A 54 -9.30 -15.03 10.66
N TYR A 55 -9.17 -15.30 9.37
CA TYR A 55 -7.88 -15.42 8.69
C TYR A 55 -7.08 -14.11 8.75
N VAL A 56 -7.71 -12.99 8.38
CA VAL A 56 -7.06 -11.68 8.38
C VAL A 56 -6.64 -11.28 9.79
N SER A 57 -7.46 -11.57 10.80
CA SER A 57 -7.12 -11.25 12.19
C SER A 57 -5.90 -12.02 12.68
N GLU A 58 -5.80 -13.32 12.39
CA GLU A 58 -4.65 -14.14 12.77
C GLU A 58 -3.38 -13.68 12.06
N TYR A 59 -3.46 -13.49 10.73
CA TYR A 59 -2.34 -13.00 9.93
C TYR A 59 -1.84 -11.63 10.43
N VAL A 60 -2.74 -10.68 10.66
CA VAL A 60 -2.35 -9.33 11.06
C VAL A 60 -1.76 -9.29 12.46
N LYS A 61 -2.25 -10.12 13.39
CA LYS A 61 -1.67 -10.22 14.75
C LYS A 61 -0.22 -10.71 14.70
N ASP A 62 0.04 -11.75 13.91
CA ASP A 62 1.40 -12.29 13.71
C ASP A 62 2.30 -11.30 12.94
N PHE A 63 1.77 -10.69 11.88
CA PHE A 63 2.53 -9.78 11.05
C PHE A 63 2.90 -8.50 11.79
N ALA A 64 1.92 -7.81 12.40
CA ALA A 64 2.11 -6.46 12.96
C ALA A 64 2.76 -6.47 14.34
N GLU A 65 2.85 -7.62 15.01
CA GLU A 65 3.47 -7.84 16.33
C GLU A 65 3.13 -6.72 17.34
N LEU A 66 1.84 -6.37 17.41
CA LEU A 66 1.34 -5.32 18.31
C LEU A 66 1.11 -5.85 19.74
N GLY A 67 1.07 -7.17 19.93
CA GLY A 67 0.73 -7.78 21.22
C GLY A 67 -0.63 -7.29 21.72
N ASP A 68 -0.70 -6.95 23.00
CA ASP A 68 -1.95 -6.50 23.66
C ASP A 68 -2.47 -5.17 23.09
N PHE A 69 -1.60 -4.33 22.51
CA PHE A 69 -2.06 -3.09 21.87
C PHE A 69 -3.04 -3.34 20.74
N PHE A 70 -3.08 -4.53 20.13
CA PHE A 70 -4.07 -4.87 19.11
C PHE A 70 -5.52 -4.65 19.57
N TYR A 71 -5.77 -4.77 20.87
CA TYR A 71 -7.08 -4.57 21.50
C TYR A 71 -7.23 -3.19 22.14
N GLU A 72 -6.28 -2.28 21.95
CA GLU A 72 -6.31 -0.90 22.43
C GLU A 72 -6.80 0.05 21.33
N PRO A 73 -7.45 1.18 21.69
CA PRO A 73 -7.84 2.21 20.72
C PRO A 73 -6.66 2.75 19.91
N ILE A 74 -6.84 2.92 18.59
CA ILE A 74 -5.79 3.35 17.66
C ILE A 74 -5.21 4.74 17.99
N ARG A 75 -5.95 5.60 18.68
CA ARG A 75 -5.41 6.88 19.19
C ARG A 75 -4.19 6.71 20.11
N ASN A 76 -4.02 5.55 20.75
CA ASN A 76 -2.89 5.24 21.62
C ASN A 76 -1.67 4.70 20.84
N TYR A 77 -1.80 4.47 19.53
CA TYR A 77 -0.74 3.87 18.73
C TYR A 77 0.29 4.91 18.30
N SER A 78 1.56 4.52 18.30
CA SER A 78 2.60 5.26 17.58
C SER A 78 2.36 5.21 16.07
N ASN A 79 2.98 6.12 15.32
CA ASN A 79 2.92 6.07 13.85
C ASN A 79 3.43 4.74 13.30
N GLY A 80 4.49 4.18 13.90
CA GLY A 80 5.00 2.85 13.55
C GLY A 80 3.92 1.79 13.71
N MET A 81 3.27 1.70 14.87
CA MET A 81 2.21 0.72 15.12
C MET A 81 1.04 0.84 14.14
N LYS A 82 0.61 2.07 13.83
CA LYS A 82 -0.45 2.32 12.83
C LYS A 82 -0.05 1.81 11.46
N SER A 83 1.17 2.11 11.03
CA SER A 83 1.68 1.67 9.74
C SER A 83 1.90 0.16 9.70
N ARG A 84 2.34 -0.50 10.79
CA ARG A 84 2.43 -1.97 10.88
C ARG A 84 1.05 -2.63 10.74
N LEU A 85 0.03 -2.10 11.42
CA LEU A 85 -1.36 -2.56 11.31
C LEU A 85 -1.88 -2.40 9.88
N ALA A 86 -1.71 -1.21 9.29
CA ALA A 86 -2.15 -0.92 7.94
C ALA A 86 -1.48 -1.83 6.91
N PHE A 87 -0.17 -2.05 7.03
CA PHE A 87 0.57 -2.93 6.13
C PHE A 87 0.14 -4.39 6.27
N GLY A 88 0.00 -4.88 7.51
CA GLY A 88 -0.49 -6.25 7.75
C GLY A 88 -1.85 -6.48 7.10
N LEU A 89 -2.77 -5.52 7.25
CA LEU A 89 -4.08 -5.56 6.61
C LEU A 89 -3.99 -5.61 5.09
N SER A 90 -3.14 -4.76 4.49
CA SER A 90 -2.97 -4.72 3.04
C SER A 90 -2.39 -6.01 2.47
N MET A 91 -1.56 -6.73 3.24
CA MET A 91 -1.00 -8.02 2.80
C MET A 91 -1.94 -9.20 3.06
N ALA A 92 -2.82 -9.11 4.06
CA ALA A 92 -3.76 -10.17 4.43
C ALA A 92 -5.00 -10.23 3.52
N ILE A 93 -5.44 -9.07 3.03
CA ILE A 93 -6.60 -8.97 2.14
C ILE A 93 -6.14 -9.23 0.72
N ASP A 94 -6.93 -10.03 -0.01
CA ASP A 94 -6.62 -10.37 -1.38
C ASP A 94 -7.03 -9.26 -2.34
N PHE A 95 -6.05 -8.44 -2.71
CA PHE A 95 -6.19 -7.37 -3.70
C PHE A 95 -5.67 -7.83 -5.06
N GLU A 96 -6.38 -7.46 -6.12
CA GLU A 96 -5.94 -7.66 -7.50
C GLU A 96 -4.88 -6.62 -7.88
N VAL A 97 -5.04 -5.39 -7.37
CA VAL A 97 -4.14 -4.27 -7.63
C VAL A 97 -3.73 -3.63 -6.32
N ILE A 98 -2.42 -3.52 -6.09
CA ILE A 98 -1.84 -2.93 -4.89
C ILE A 98 -1.24 -1.56 -5.23
N LEU A 99 -1.69 -0.55 -4.48
CA LEU A 99 -1.19 0.81 -4.58
C LEU A 99 -0.05 1.03 -3.59
N VAL A 100 1.08 1.53 -4.06
CA VAL A 100 2.26 1.78 -3.23
C VAL A 100 2.69 3.24 -3.38
N ASP A 101 2.62 4.00 -2.31
CA ASP A 101 3.15 5.36 -2.25
C ASP A 101 4.46 5.34 -1.48
N GLU A 102 5.56 5.23 -2.24
CA GLU A 102 6.92 5.04 -1.76
C GLU A 102 7.17 3.71 -1.03
N ILE A 103 8.36 3.11 -1.22
CA ILE A 103 8.70 1.90 -0.48
C ILE A 103 9.05 2.25 0.97
N LEU A 104 8.17 1.78 1.86
CA LEU A 104 8.50 1.21 3.17
C LEU A 104 9.59 1.96 3.96
N GLY A 105 9.24 3.14 4.45
CA GLY A 105 9.90 3.79 5.60
C GLY A 105 9.30 3.37 6.95
N VAL A 106 8.60 2.23 7.01
CA VAL A 106 7.82 1.84 8.18
C VAL A 106 8.61 0.90 9.09
N GLY A 107 8.84 1.34 10.32
CA GLY A 107 9.43 0.51 11.38
C GLY A 107 10.96 0.43 11.34
N ASP A 108 11.50 -0.44 12.18
CA ASP A 108 12.93 -0.73 12.22
C ASP A 108 13.42 -1.56 11.02
N SER A 109 14.73 -1.74 10.89
CA SER A 109 15.33 -2.47 9.78
C SER A 109 14.84 -3.92 9.66
N SER A 110 14.56 -4.59 10.79
CA SER A 110 13.98 -5.94 10.81
C SER A 110 12.59 -5.97 10.23
N PHE A 111 11.73 -5.02 10.62
CA PHE A 111 10.36 -4.96 10.13
C PHE A 111 10.31 -4.57 8.66
N ARG A 112 11.18 -3.65 8.21
CA ARG A 112 11.32 -3.33 6.79
C ARG A 112 11.65 -4.56 5.96
N LYS A 113 12.57 -5.41 6.43
CA LYS A 113 12.90 -6.66 5.74
C LYS A 113 11.69 -7.60 5.64
N LYS A 114 10.96 -7.79 6.75
CA LYS A 114 9.70 -8.57 6.78
C LYS A 114 8.68 -8.02 5.77
N CYS A 115 8.46 -6.70 5.75
CA CYS A 115 7.58 -6.06 4.78
C CYS A 115 8.00 -6.32 3.34
N THR A 116 9.29 -6.19 3.02
CA THR A 116 9.80 -6.41 1.66
C THR A 116 9.63 -7.87 1.22
N GLU A 117 9.86 -8.84 2.11
CA GLU A 117 9.69 -10.26 1.81
C GLU A 117 8.22 -10.60 1.50
N HIS A 118 7.29 -10.13 2.35
CA HIS A 118 5.85 -10.33 2.12
C HIS A 118 5.36 -9.58 0.88
N PHE A 119 5.83 -8.36 0.66
CA PHE A 119 5.48 -7.56 -0.51
C PHE A 119 5.97 -8.21 -1.80
N LYS A 120 7.19 -8.75 -1.81
CA LYS A 120 7.72 -9.47 -2.99
C LYS A 120 6.85 -10.67 -3.33
N LYS A 121 6.46 -11.48 -2.34
CA LYS A 121 5.53 -12.59 -2.60
C LYS A 121 4.20 -12.08 -3.17
N LYS A 122 3.65 -10.99 -2.60
CA LYS A 122 2.38 -10.43 -3.08
C LYS A 122 2.50 -9.82 -4.48
N SER A 123 3.67 -9.27 -4.85
CA SER A 123 3.94 -8.75 -6.19
C SER A 123 3.91 -9.81 -7.29
N GLU A 124 4.10 -11.08 -6.94
CA GLU A 124 4.00 -12.21 -7.88
C GLU A 124 2.55 -12.65 -8.11
N GLU A 125 1.63 -12.26 -7.21
CA GLU A 125 0.21 -12.66 -7.22
C GLU A 125 -0.74 -11.52 -7.64
N SER A 126 -0.30 -10.27 -7.50
CA SER A 126 -1.12 -9.05 -7.69
C SER A 126 -0.39 -8.04 -8.57
N SER A 127 -1.14 -7.25 -9.35
CA SER A 127 -0.57 -6.11 -10.08
C SER A 127 -0.21 -4.98 -9.10
N ILE A 128 0.84 -4.22 -9.42
CA ILE A 128 1.30 -3.11 -8.58
C ILE A 128 1.26 -1.81 -9.37
N ILE A 129 0.71 -0.78 -8.74
CA ILE A 129 0.88 0.60 -9.17
C ILE A 129 1.67 1.29 -8.06
N MET A 130 2.90 1.69 -8.38
CA MET A 130 3.76 2.34 -7.40
C MET A 130 4.26 3.70 -7.83
N VAL A 131 4.47 4.57 -6.83
CA VAL A 131 5.19 5.82 -6.95
C VAL A 131 6.44 5.69 -6.08
N SER A 132 7.61 5.99 -6.63
CA SER A 132 8.89 5.88 -5.93
C SER A 132 9.91 6.81 -6.54
N HIS A 133 10.80 7.36 -5.70
CA HIS A 133 12.01 8.06 -6.14
C HIS A 133 13.25 7.16 -6.09
N GLU A 134 13.13 5.95 -5.53
CA GLU A 134 14.19 4.96 -5.43
C GLU A 134 14.26 4.10 -6.71
N MET A 135 15.30 4.32 -7.51
CA MET A 135 15.45 3.66 -8.83
C MET A 135 15.62 2.14 -8.73
N ASN A 136 16.30 1.65 -7.69
CA ASN A 136 16.47 0.22 -7.48
C ASN A 136 15.13 -0.48 -7.19
N THR A 137 14.25 0.19 -6.46
CA THR A 137 12.89 -0.29 -6.22
C THR A 137 12.11 -0.40 -7.53
N ILE A 138 12.15 0.66 -8.35
CA ILE A 138 11.47 0.69 -9.64
C ILE A 138 11.94 -0.48 -10.52
N ARG A 139 13.26 -0.69 -10.64
CA ARG A 139 13.84 -1.81 -11.40
C ARG A 139 13.37 -3.18 -10.95
N ASN A 140 13.10 -3.35 -9.65
CA ASN A 140 12.75 -4.65 -9.09
C ASN A 140 11.26 -4.99 -9.20
N PHE A 141 10.38 -4.00 -9.34
CA PHE A 141 8.93 -4.19 -9.22
C PHE A 141 8.12 -3.65 -10.40
N CYS A 142 8.69 -2.80 -11.25
CA CYS A 142 7.99 -2.23 -12.39
C CYS A 142 8.48 -2.85 -13.70
N GLU A 143 7.54 -3.01 -14.63
CA GLU A 143 7.82 -3.39 -16.03
C GLU A 143 7.68 -2.19 -16.97
N SER A 144 6.86 -1.21 -16.59
CA SER A 144 6.58 0.02 -17.35
C SER A 144 6.54 1.23 -16.42
N ILE A 145 6.83 2.41 -16.95
CA ILE A 145 6.88 3.66 -16.17
C ILE A 145 6.07 4.77 -16.84
N LEU A 146 5.28 5.46 -16.02
CA LEU A 146 4.64 6.72 -16.36
C LEU A 146 5.49 7.85 -15.77
N LEU A 147 6.21 8.56 -16.61
CA LEU A 147 7.02 9.71 -16.20
C LEU A 147 6.18 10.99 -16.30
N PHE A 148 6.10 11.72 -15.20
CA PHE A 148 5.40 13.00 -15.12
C PHE A 148 6.41 14.14 -15.17
N ASP A 149 6.24 15.06 -16.12
CA ASP A 149 7.02 16.29 -16.20
C ASP A 149 6.11 17.50 -16.49
N LYS A 150 6.71 18.68 -16.71
CA LYS A 150 5.96 19.91 -17.03
C LYS A 150 5.22 19.84 -18.38
N GLY A 151 5.63 18.94 -19.28
CA GLY A 151 5.04 18.73 -20.60
C GLY A 151 3.90 17.73 -20.63
N GLY A 152 3.73 16.93 -19.58
CA GLY A 152 2.63 15.98 -19.44
C GLY A 152 3.09 14.63 -18.89
N ILE A 153 2.51 13.56 -19.44
CA ILE A 153 2.83 12.18 -19.07
C ILE A 153 3.46 11.50 -20.28
N THR A 154 4.62 10.91 -20.07
CA THR A 154 5.28 10.05 -21.06
C THR A 154 5.26 8.62 -20.56
N VAL A 155 4.84 7.68 -21.42
CA VAL A 155 4.82 6.25 -21.11
C VAL A 155 6.10 5.62 -21.65
N PHE A 156 6.73 4.81 -20.82
CA PHE A 156 7.89 4.01 -21.17
C PHE A 156 7.60 2.54 -20.88
N ASP A 157 7.77 1.69 -21.89
CA ASP A 157 7.68 0.24 -21.76
C ASP A 157 9.04 -0.38 -21.33
N ASP A 158 10.11 0.43 -21.32
CA ASP A 158 11.43 0.06 -20.82
C ASP A 158 11.79 0.92 -19.60
N VAL A 159 12.09 0.24 -18.49
CA VAL A 159 12.42 0.86 -17.20
C VAL A 159 13.74 1.65 -17.26
N GLU A 160 14.76 1.19 -17.96
CA GLU A 160 16.05 1.89 -18.02
C GLU A 160 15.96 3.14 -18.90
N GLU A 161 15.18 3.10 -19.98
CA GLU A 161 14.89 4.29 -20.80
C GLU A 161 14.21 5.37 -19.96
N ALA A 162 13.18 4.99 -19.19
CA ALA A 162 12.47 5.88 -18.29
C ALA A 162 13.37 6.47 -17.20
N ILE A 163 14.22 5.64 -16.57
CA ILE A 163 15.16 6.10 -15.54
C ILE A 163 16.18 7.07 -16.13
N THR A 164 16.67 6.81 -17.35
CA THR A 164 17.58 7.69 -18.08
C THR A 164 16.89 9.02 -18.39
N ALA A 165 15.64 8.99 -18.87
CA ALA A 165 14.86 10.20 -19.11
C ALA A 165 14.66 11.00 -17.82
N TYR A 166 14.29 10.35 -16.71
CA TYR A 166 14.13 10.99 -15.41
C TYR A 166 15.41 11.66 -14.91
N GLY A 167 16.58 11.04 -15.09
CA GLY A 167 17.86 11.62 -14.68
C GLY A 167 18.29 12.86 -15.49
N ASN A 168 17.67 13.10 -16.65
CA ASN A 168 17.95 14.25 -17.52
C ASN A 168 16.95 15.42 -17.33
N LEU A 169 15.94 15.25 -16.48
CA LEU A 169 14.99 16.30 -16.07
C LEU A 169 15.57 17.18 -14.96
#